data_AF-A0A1F9WIC3-F1
#
_entry.id   AF-A0A1F9WIC3-F1
#
_cell.length_a   1.000
_cell.length_b   1.000
_cell.length_c   1.000
_cell.angle_alpha   90.00
_cell.angle_beta   90.00
_cell.angle_gamma   90.00
#
_symmetry.space_group_name_H-M   'P 1'
#
loop_
_entity.id
_entity.type
_entity.pdbx_description
1 polymer ?
#
loop_
_entity_poly.entity_id
_entity_poly.type
_entity_poly.pdbx_seq_one_letter_code
_entity_poly.pdbx_strand_id
1 'polypeptide(L)'
;MLGSAQAGLYMALRAFLLTLAFAAIGCELLNPSIRRLLERFGGGVLFETLEYAFSSLPGIIAGLPSGRDFARRPLAVIGEAVARAPFFLDTAVRPAVFIITGAHGGGKSELVMELARLLRAAGKRPAGICAAGLWENGVRAGFDFVDLASGKRVPLCRRGVPGASVRAGEFGFYSGGLAAGTAALSAENASGADVVFVDEIGFLELEGGGWAPALERLLSSSRPVVIVVRDYLLVRVLAQWGLHSAAILHAGKTSSAAAMEWLRCHLNPP
;
A
#
# COMPACT_ATOMS: atom_id res chain seq x y z
N MET A 1 35.52 23.57 37.06
CA MET A 1 36.41 23.50 35.87
C MET A 1 35.62 23.07 34.63
N LEU A 2 34.65 23.88 34.21
CA LEU A 2 33.88 23.68 32.97
C LEU A 2 33.70 25.08 32.37
N GLY A 3 34.28 25.35 31.19
CA GLY A 3 34.03 26.61 30.47
C GLY A 3 35.23 27.32 29.82
N SER A 4 36.42 26.71 29.68
CA SER A 4 37.45 27.33 28.84
C SER A 4 37.17 27.08 27.36
N ALA A 5 37.34 28.10 26.51
CA ALA A 5 37.16 28.00 25.06
C ALA A 5 38.00 26.86 24.45
N GLN A 6 39.15 26.57 25.06
CA GLN A 6 40.05 25.49 24.70
C GLN A 6 39.43 24.09 24.93
N ALA A 7 38.69 23.90 26.01
CA ALA A 7 37.97 22.65 26.27
C ALA A 7 36.80 22.45 25.29
N GLY A 8 36.09 23.54 24.96
CA GLY A 8 35.03 23.54 23.93
C GLY A 8 35.58 23.17 22.55
N LEU A 9 36.73 23.75 22.16
CA LEU A 9 37.41 23.45 20.90
C LEU A 9 37.87 21.98 20.86
N TYR A 10 38.38 21.45 21.96
CA TYR A 10 38.83 20.05 22.04
C TYR A 10 37.66 19.07 21.89
N MET A 11 36.50 19.38 22.50
CA MET A 11 35.29 18.58 22.34
C MET A 11 34.75 18.63 20.91
N ALA A 12 34.73 19.81 20.29
CA ALA A 12 34.27 19.97 18.90
C ALA A 12 35.18 19.21 17.92
N LEU A 13 36.50 19.31 18.08
CA LEU A 13 37.47 18.58 17.27
C LEU A 13 37.30 17.06 17.43
N ARG A 14 37.09 16.58 18.66
CA ARG A 14 36.88 15.16 18.93
C ARG A 14 35.59 14.65 18.31
N ALA A 15 34.51 15.43 18.38
CA ALA A 15 33.25 15.10 17.71
C ALA A 15 33.41 15.08 16.18
N PHE A 16 34.12 16.06 15.61
CA PHE A 16 34.39 16.11 14.17
C PHE A 16 35.20 14.89 13.70
N LEU A 17 36.27 14.55 14.41
CA LEU A 17 37.10 13.37 14.09
C LEU A 17 36.30 12.07 14.21
N LEU A 18 35.44 11.95 15.21
CA LEU A 18 34.59 10.77 15.38
C LEU A 18 33.60 10.64 14.22
N THR A 19 32.92 11.72 13.84
CA THR A 19 31.99 11.74 12.72
C THR A 19 32.69 11.44 11.40
N LEU A 20 33.88 12.00 11.17
CA LEU A 20 34.68 11.73 9.98
C LEU A 20 35.12 10.26 9.91
N ALA A 21 35.53 9.68 11.04
CA ALA A 21 35.88 8.27 11.13
C ALA A 21 34.68 7.35 10.82
N PHE A 22 33.50 7.63 11.38
CA PHE A 22 32.29 6.88 11.06
C PHE A 22 31.85 7.04 9.60
N ALA A 23 32.00 8.25 9.03
CA ALA A 23 31.72 8.48 7.61
C ALA A 23 32.69 7.71 6.70
N ALA A 24 33.98 7.68 7.04
CA ALA A 24 34.98 6.89 6.33
C ALA A 24 34.69 5.39 6.42
N ILE A 25 34.34 4.89 7.61
CA ILE A 25 33.91 3.49 7.80
C ILE A 25 32.64 3.20 6.99
N GLY A 26 31.67 4.11 6.99
CA GLY A 26 30.45 3.99 6.18
C GLY A 26 30.74 3.92 4.67
N CYS A 27 31.62 4.78 4.17
CA CYS A 27 32.06 4.73 2.77
C CYS A 27 32.80 3.44 2.41
N GLU A 28 33.67 2.93 3.29
CA GLU A 28 34.35 1.65 3.06
C GLU A 28 33.39 0.45 3.18
N LEU A 29 32.37 0.50 4.04
CA LEU A 29 31.34 -0.55 4.11
C LEU A 29 30.50 -0.63 2.82
N LEU A 30 30.39 0.48 2.08
CA LEU A 30 29.77 0.54 0.75
C LEU A 30 30.71 0.06 -0.38
N ASN A 31 31.97 -0.26 -0.07
CA ASN A 31 32.92 -0.79 -1.04
C ASN A 31 32.44 -2.15 -1.59
N PRO A 32 32.45 -2.35 -2.92
CA PRO A 32 31.99 -3.59 -3.56
C PRO A 32 32.71 -4.86 -3.07
N SER A 33 33.92 -4.72 -2.54
CA SER A 33 34.75 -5.82 -2.04
C SER A 33 34.32 -6.27 -0.65
N ILE A 34 34.02 -5.31 0.23
CA ILE A 34 33.55 -5.55 1.60
C ILE A 34 32.10 -6.05 1.56
N ARG A 35 31.27 -5.46 0.68
CA ARG A 35 29.91 -5.93 0.41
C ARG A 35 29.87 -7.41 0.00
N ARG A 36 30.70 -7.83 -0.96
CA ARG A 36 30.80 -9.24 -1.39
C ARG A 36 31.27 -10.19 -0.29
N LEU A 37 32.13 -9.72 0.63
CA LEU A 37 32.59 -10.52 1.77
C LEU A 37 31.48 -10.70 2.81
N LEU A 38 30.73 -9.63 3.13
CA LEU A 38 29.59 -9.67 4.03
C LEU A 38 28.40 -10.47 3.44
N GLU A 39 28.12 -10.34 2.16
CA GLU A 39 27.12 -11.17 1.44
C GLU A 39 27.47 -12.67 1.51
N ARG A 40 28.77 -13.01 1.49
CA ARG A 40 29.24 -14.40 1.66
C ARG A 40 29.05 -14.94 3.07
N PHE A 41 29.15 -14.08 4.09
CA PHE A 41 29.04 -14.47 5.50
C PHE A 41 27.61 -14.43 6.03
N GLY A 42 26.79 -13.51 5.53
CA GLY A 42 25.43 -13.23 6.02
C GLY A 42 24.31 -13.52 5.02
N GLY A 43 24.63 -13.88 3.78
CA GLY A 43 23.67 -14.03 2.68
C GLY A 43 23.19 -12.69 2.12
N GLY A 44 22.62 -12.70 0.90
CA GLY A 44 22.06 -11.50 0.25
C GLY A 44 20.92 -10.84 1.03
N VAL A 45 20.21 -11.63 1.85
CA VAL A 45 19.10 -11.18 2.71
C VAL A 45 19.54 -10.15 3.76
N LEU A 46 20.80 -10.19 4.21
CA LEU A 46 21.28 -9.31 5.28
C LEU A 46 21.38 -7.86 4.81
N PHE A 47 21.86 -7.62 3.59
CA PHE A 47 21.89 -6.29 3.00
C PHE A 47 20.50 -5.78 2.65
N GLU A 48 19.62 -6.62 2.09
CA GLU A 48 18.23 -6.24 1.85
C GLU A 48 17.53 -5.86 3.18
N THR A 49 17.70 -6.66 4.23
CA THR A 49 17.11 -6.38 5.55
C THR A 49 17.68 -5.10 6.17
N LEU A 50 18.99 -4.85 6.02
CA LEU A 50 19.61 -3.58 6.43
C LEU A 50 19.04 -2.39 5.63
N GLU A 51 18.87 -2.55 4.32
CA GLU A 51 18.32 -1.51 3.45
C GLU A 51 16.87 -1.18 3.81
N TYR A 52 16.04 -2.21 4.11
CA TYR A 52 14.69 -2.03 4.66
C TYR A 52 14.70 -1.37 6.05
N ALA A 53 15.67 -1.70 6.91
CA ALA A 53 15.81 -1.04 8.20
C ALA A 53 16.17 0.45 8.03
N PHE A 54 17.09 0.77 7.11
CA PHE A 54 17.47 2.16 6.81
C PHE A 54 16.36 2.96 6.13
N SER A 55 15.54 2.33 5.27
CA SER A 55 14.41 3.02 4.63
C SER A 55 13.32 3.44 5.63
N SER A 56 13.23 2.76 6.78
CA SER A 56 12.27 3.09 7.84
C SER A 56 12.75 4.17 8.82
N LEU A 57 14.06 4.42 8.90
CA LEU A 57 14.65 5.38 9.83
C LEU A 57 14.15 6.83 9.68
N PRO A 58 13.96 7.38 8.47
CA PRO A 58 13.42 8.72 8.31
C PRO A 58 12.04 8.90 8.96
N GLY A 59 11.18 7.89 8.86
CA GLY A 59 9.85 7.89 9.50
C GLY A 59 9.92 7.84 11.02
N ILE A 60 10.87 7.07 11.57
CA ILE A 60 11.13 7.02 13.02
C ILE A 60 11.68 8.36 13.51
N ILE A 61 12.62 8.97 12.78
CA ILE A 61 13.22 10.26 13.13
C ILE A 61 12.19 11.39 13.10
N ALA A 62 11.29 11.40 12.10
CA ALA A 62 10.21 12.37 12.01
C ALA A 62 9.20 12.28 13.17
N GLY A 63 9.08 11.10 13.81
CA GLY A 63 8.21 10.87 14.96
C GLY A 63 8.85 11.16 16.32
N LEU A 64 10.13 11.54 16.37
CA LEU A 64 10.82 11.84 17.63
C LEU A 64 10.38 13.21 18.21
N PRO A 65 10.24 13.32 19.54
CA PRO A 65 9.96 14.59 20.20
C PRO A 65 11.12 15.58 20.03
N SER A 66 10.83 16.86 20.26
CA SER A 66 11.77 17.96 20.05
C SER A 66 13.12 17.73 20.77
N GLY A 67 14.23 18.22 20.21
CA GLY A 67 15.59 17.97 20.74
C GLY A 67 15.81 18.40 22.20
N ARG A 68 14.95 19.26 22.75
CA ARG A 68 14.98 19.64 24.18
C ARG A 68 14.49 18.53 25.11
N ASP A 69 13.51 17.73 24.67
CA ASP A 69 12.98 16.62 25.45
C ASP A 69 13.91 15.40 25.40
N PHE A 70 14.55 15.18 24.24
CA PHE A 70 15.58 14.15 24.06
C PHE A 70 16.78 14.37 24.97
N ALA A 71 17.25 15.62 25.11
CA ALA A 71 18.38 15.96 25.98
C ALA A 71 18.11 15.71 27.48
N ARG A 72 16.84 15.75 27.90
CA ARG A 72 16.44 15.56 29.31
C ARG A 72 16.19 14.09 29.66
N ARG A 73 15.68 13.28 28.71
CA ARG A 73 15.29 11.88 28.96
C ARG A 73 15.58 10.95 27.77
N PRO A 74 16.86 10.74 27.39
CA PRO A 74 17.20 10.01 26.16
C PRO A 74 16.70 8.57 26.14
N LEU A 75 16.84 7.82 27.26
CA LEU A 75 16.39 6.43 27.34
C LEU A 75 14.87 6.28 27.29
N ALA A 76 14.12 7.22 27.88
CA ALA A 76 12.66 7.19 27.85
C ALA A 76 12.11 7.51 26.46
N VAL A 77 12.72 8.49 25.77
CA VAL A 77 12.36 8.83 24.39
C VAL A 77 12.68 7.69 23.42
N ILE A 78 13.83 7.03 23.60
CA ILE A 78 14.16 5.82 22.83
C ILE A 78 13.15 4.70 23.15
N GLY A 79 12.81 4.50 24.42
CA GLY A 79 11.81 3.50 24.83
C GLY A 79 10.43 3.76 24.22
N GLU A 80 9.96 5.01 24.22
CA GLU A 80 8.70 5.43 23.59
C GLU A 80 8.75 5.30 22.06
N ALA A 81 9.86 5.67 21.43
CA ALA A 81 10.06 5.51 20.00
C ALA A 81 10.08 4.03 19.59
N VAL A 82 10.75 3.17 20.36
CA VAL A 82 10.76 1.71 20.17
C VAL A 82 9.37 1.12 20.41
N ALA A 83 8.64 1.59 21.42
CA ALA A 83 7.25 1.16 21.66
C ALA A 83 6.29 1.57 20.54
N ARG A 84 6.57 2.69 19.84
CA ARG A 84 5.83 3.15 18.66
C ARG A 84 6.38 2.60 17.34
N ALA A 85 7.57 2.00 17.33
CA ALA A 85 8.22 1.48 16.13
C ALA A 85 7.36 0.47 15.35
N PRO A 86 6.58 -0.43 15.97
CA PRO A 86 5.68 -1.31 15.21
C PRO A 86 4.67 -0.53 14.37
N PHE A 87 4.16 0.58 14.88
CA PHE A 87 3.20 1.44 14.17
C PHE A 87 3.86 2.22 13.02
N PHE A 88 5.07 2.74 13.24
CA PHE A 88 5.86 3.43 12.20
C PHE A 88 6.34 2.47 11.11
N LEU A 89 6.71 1.25 11.48
CA LEU A 89 7.08 0.21 10.52
C LEU A 89 5.86 -0.25 9.72
N ASP A 90 4.69 -0.39 10.34
CA ASP A 90 3.45 -0.70 9.62
C ASP A 90 3.05 0.42 8.63
N THR A 91 3.33 1.69 8.94
CA THR A 91 3.03 2.82 8.04
C THR A 91 4.10 3.10 6.98
N ALA A 92 5.37 2.81 7.27
CA ALA A 92 6.48 3.00 6.33
C ALA A 92 6.63 1.84 5.34
N VAL A 93 6.10 0.65 5.66
CA VAL A 93 6.23 -0.57 4.84
C VAL A 93 4.95 -0.90 4.06
N ARG A 94 3.77 -0.47 4.54
CA ARG A 94 2.49 -0.72 3.85
C ARG A 94 2.22 0.31 2.76
N PRO A 95 1.49 -0.07 1.71
CA PRO A 95 1.14 0.85 0.65
C PRO A 95 0.13 1.88 1.16
N ALA A 96 0.09 3.05 0.50
CA ALA A 96 -1.02 3.96 0.66
C ALA A 96 -2.31 3.26 0.19
N VAL A 97 -3.28 3.10 1.09
CA VAL A 97 -4.58 2.47 0.78
C VAL A 97 -5.67 3.52 0.70
N PHE A 98 -6.42 3.49 -0.39
CA PHE A 98 -7.62 4.29 -0.59
C PHE A 98 -8.85 3.39 -0.66
N ILE A 99 -9.91 3.76 0.05
CA ILE A 99 -11.15 3.00 0.08
C ILE A 99 -12.26 3.82 -0.54
N ILE A 100 -12.80 3.35 -1.66
CA ILE A 100 -14.03 3.89 -2.24
C ILE A 100 -15.20 3.11 -1.64
N THR A 101 -16.09 3.81 -0.93
CA THR A 101 -17.24 3.22 -0.28
C THR A 101 -18.54 3.91 -0.63
N GLY A 102 -19.67 3.23 -0.40
CA GLY A 102 -20.99 3.74 -0.73
C GLY A 102 -22.01 2.63 -0.94
N ALA A 103 -23.28 3.03 -0.99
CA ALA A 103 -24.42 2.13 -1.13
C ALA A 103 -24.38 1.31 -2.43
N HIS A 104 -25.24 0.30 -2.50
CA HIS A 104 -25.46 -0.45 -3.73
C HIS A 104 -25.94 0.51 -4.84
N GLY A 105 -25.34 0.43 -6.03
CA GLY A 105 -25.65 1.36 -7.13
C GLY A 105 -25.14 2.79 -6.94
N GLY A 106 -24.34 3.08 -5.90
CA GLY A 106 -23.83 4.42 -5.60
C GLY A 106 -22.73 4.95 -6.53
N GLY A 107 -22.56 4.38 -7.73
CA GLY A 107 -21.57 4.88 -8.71
C GLY A 107 -20.11 4.48 -8.45
N LYS A 108 -19.85 3.47 -7.61
CA LYS A 108 -18.48 3.10 -7.19
C LYS A 108 -17.63 2.59 -8.36
N SER A 109 -18.15 1.62 -9.11
CA SER A 109 -17.45 1.05 -10.26
C SER A 109 -17.29 2.06 -11.39
N GLU A 110 -18.28 2.94 -11.57
CA GLU A 110 -18.20 4.08 -12.49
C GLU A 110 -17.07 5.05 -12.08
N LEU A 111 -16.95 5.35 -10.78
CA LEU A 111 -15.85 6.17 -10.26
C LEU A 111 -14.48 5.49 -10.48
N VAL A 112 -14.36 4.18 -10.25
CA VAL A 112 -13.12 3.44 -10.53
C VAL A 112 -12.73 3.55 -12.00
N MET A 113 -13.68 3.33 -12.91
CA MET A 113 -13.43 3.44 -14.36
C MET A 113 -13.00 4.85 -14.77
N GLU A 114 -13.64 5.88 -14.21
CA GLU A 114 -13.29 7.27 -14.47
C GLU A 114 -11.91 7.64 -13.91
N LEU A 115 -11.56 7.17 -12.71
CA LEU A 115 -10.23 7.37 -12.14
C LEU A 115 -9.15 6.69 -12.98
N ALA A 116 -9.36 5.45 -13.41
CA ALA A 116 -8.44 4.76 -14.29
C ALA A 116 -8.24 5.52 -15.61
N ARG A 117 -9.33 6.07 -16.19
CA ARG A 117 -9.26 6.90 -17.40
C ARG A 117 -8.44 8.17 -17.18
N LEU A 118 -8.69 8.89 -16.09
CA LEU A 118 -7.99 10.13 -15.75
C LEU A 118 -6.50 9.90 -15.44
N LEU A 119 -6.17 8.79 -14.78
CA LEU A 119 -4.78 8.39 -14.53
C LEU A 119 -4.03 8.10 -15.83
N ARG A 120 -4.64 7.36 -16.76
CA ARG A 120 -4.03 7.13 -18.09
C ARG A 120 -3.82 8.43 -18.85
N ALA A 121 -4.79 9.33 -18.82
CA ALA A 121 -4.66 10.65 -19.44
C ALA A 121 -3.52 11.49 -18.82
N ALA A 122 -3.18 11.24 -17.56
CA ALA A 122 -2.03 11.83 -16.86
C ALA A 122 -0.71 11.04 -17.05
N GLY A 123 -0.66 10.06 -17.96
CA GLY A 123 0.53 9.25 -18.24
C GLY A 123 0.85 8.19 -17.19
N LYS A 124 -0.09 7.90 -16.28
CA LYS A 124 0.04 6.86 -15.25
C LYS A 124 -0.56 5.53 -15.73
N ARG A 125 -0.10 4.43 -15.14
CA ARG A 125 -0.48 3.05 -15.48
C ARG A 125 -1.35 2.45 -14.37
N PRO A 126 -2.69 2.60 -14.44
CA PRO A 126 -3.58 1.87 -13.56
C PRO A 126 -3.58 0.38 -13.91
N ALA A 127 -3.66 -0.48 -12.91
CA ALA A 127 -3.82 -1.92 -13.06
C ALA A 127 -4.90 -2.46 -12.12
N GLY A 128 -5.16 -3.77 -12.20
CA GLY A 128 -6.15 -4.46 -11.40
C GLY A 128 -7.52 -4.57 -12.08
N ILE A 129 -8.58 -4.67 -11.29
CA ILE A 129 -9.89 -5.08 -11.76
C ILE A 129 -10.99 -4.10 -11.36
N CYS A 130 -11.97 -3.91 -12.27
CA CYS A 130 -13.23 -3.23 -11.98
C CYS A 130 -14.42 -4.17 -12.22
N ALA A 131 -15.26 -4.40 -11.21
CA ALA A 131 -16.47 -5.23 -11.32
C ALA A 131 -17.65 -4.43 -11.90
N ALA A 132 -17.72 -4.36 -13.23
CA ALA A 132 -18.79 -3.68 -13.93
C ALA A 132 -20.11 -4.48 -13.88
N GLY A 133 -21.17 -3.84 -13.36
CA GLY A 133 -22.50 -4.44 -13.32
C GLY A 133 -23.09 -4.66 -14.71
N LEU A 134 -23.65 -5.83 -14.94
CA LEU A 134 -24.46 -6.16 -16.11
C LEU A 134 -25.95 -6.06 -15.75
N TRP A 135 -26.68 -5.27 -16.52
CA TRP A 135 -28.11 -5.03 -16.32
C TRP A 135 -28.92 -5.48 -17.53
N GLU A 136 -29.97 -6.26 -17.28
CA GLU A 136 -30.90 -6.73 -18.30
C GLU A 136 -32.32 -6.50 -17.79
N ASN A 137 -33.16 -5.84 -18.58
CA ASN A 137 -34.57 -5.54 -18.23
C ASN A 137 -34.74 -4.86 -16.85
N GLY A 138 -33.81 -3.96 -16.48
CA GLY A 138 -33.84 -3.26 -15.19
C GLY A 138 -33.40 -4.11 -13.99
N VAL A 139 -33.01 -5.37 -14.20
CA VAL A 139 -32.50 -6.27 -13.16
C VAL A 139 -31.01 -6.50 -13.36
N ARG A 140 -30.24 -6.53 -12.27
CA ARG A 140 -28.81 -6.85 -12.34
C ARG A 140 -28.61 -8.34 -12.65
N ALA A 141 -28.31 -8.65 -13.91
CA ALA A 141 -28.10 -10.00 -14.42
C ALA A 141 -26.77 -10.62 -13.97
N GLY A 142 -25.78 -9.79 -13.65
CA GLY A 142 -24.49 -10.24 -13.14
C GLY A 142 -23.43 -9.16 -13.18
N PHE A 143 -22.18 -9.60 -13.27
CA PHE A 143 -21.02 -8.71 -13.34
C PHE A 143 -20.01 -9.25 -14.35
N ASP A 144 -19.42 -8.33 -15.09
CA ASP A 144 -18.17 -8.54 -15.80
C ASP A 144 -17.07 -7.87 -15.01
N PHE A 145 -15.87 -8.43 -15.03
CA PHE A 145 -14.72 -7.63 -14.62
C PHE A 145 -14.07 -7.00 -15.86
N VAL A 146 -13.51 -5.82 -15.67
CA VAL A 146 -12.67 -5.11 -16.63
C VAL A 146 -11.26 -5.09 -16.08
N ASP A 147 -10.31 -5.61 -16.85
CA ASP A 147 -8.88 -5.44 -16.61
C ASP A 147 -8.50 -3.97 -16.87
N LEU A 148 -8.04 -3.27 -15.83
CA LEU A 148 -7.70 -1.86 -15.92
C LEU A 148 -6.34 -1.59 -16.57
N ALA A 149 -5.52 -2.60 -16.83
CA ALA A 149 -4.33 -2.43 -17.65
C ALA A 149 -4.69 -2.50 -19.14
N SER A 150 -5.41 -3.55 -19.55
CA SER A 150 -5.69 -3.83 -20.98
C SER A 150 -7.03 -3.29 -21.49
N GLY A 151 -7.98 -2.99 -20.61
CA GLY A 151 -9.37 -2.68 -20.95
C GLY A 151 -10.21 -3.92 -21.31
N LYS A 152 -9.63 -5.13 -21.25
CA LYS A 152 -10.32 -6.38 -21.59
C LYS A 152 -11.45 -6.65 -20.59
N ARG A 153 -12.61 -7.04 -21.12
CA ARG A 153 -13.79 -7.40 -20.33
C ARG A 153 -14.00 -8.91 -20.34
N VAL A 154 -14.30 -9.49 -19.18
CA VAL A 154 -14.53 -10.94 -19.02
C VAL A 154 -15.72 -11.18 -18.08
N PRO A 155 -16.62 -12.12 -18.41
CA PRO A 155 -17.70 -12.51 -17.51
C PRO A 155 -17.18 -13.02 -16.17
N LEU A 156 -17.59 -12.39 -15.07
CA LEU A 156 -17.20 -12.77 -13.72
C LEU A 156 -18.26 -13.66 -13.07
N CYS A 157 -19.51 -13.20 -13.01
CA CYS A 157 -20.61 -13.96 -12.46
C CYS A 157 -21.95 -13.57 -13.09
N ARG A 158 -22.92 -14.48 -13.01
CA ARG A 158 -24.31 -14.27 -13.46
C ARG A 158 -25.28 -14.90 -12.48
N ARG A 159 -26.55 -14.47 -12.56
CA ARG A 159 -27.65 -15.18 -11.90
C ARG A 159 -27.86 -16.54 -12.55
N GLY A 160 -28.22 -17.53 -11.73
CA GLY A 160 -28.69 -18.82 -12.24
C GLY A 160 -27.63 -19.70 -12.92
N VAL A 161 -26.33 -19.45 -12.73
CA VAL A 161 -25.27 -20.32 -13.28
C VAL A 161 -25.39 -21.73 -12.66
N PRO A 162 -25.72 -22.77 -13.44
CA PRO A 162 -25.82 -24.14 -12.93
C PRO A 162 -24.44 -24.67 -12.55
N GLY A 163 -24.35 -25.40 -11.44
CA GLY A 163 -23.10 -26.06 -11.03
C GLY A 163 -21.94 -25.12 -10.65
N ALA A 164 -22.18 -23.81 -10.47
CA ALA A 164 -21.15 -22.88 -10.03
C ALA A 164 -20.55 -23.32 -8.68
N SER A 165 -19.23 -23.54 -8.64
CA SER A 165 -18.47 -23.95 -7.45
C SER A 165 -18.33 -22.83 -6.42
N VAL A 166 -18.33 -21.57 -6.88
CA VAL A 166 -18.27 -20.37 -6.03
C VAL A 166 -19.54 -19.56 -6.23
N ARG A 167 -20.17 -19.16 -5.13
CA ARG A 167 -21.41 -18.40 -5.12
C ARG A 167 -21.35 -17.25 -4.11
N ALA A 168 -21.99 -16.14 -4.45
CA ALA A 168 -22.30 -15.07 -3.50
C ALA A 168 -23.75 -14.63 -3.70
N GLY A 169 -24.62 -15.01 -2.77
CA GLY A 169 -26.07 -14.85 -2.91
C GLY A 169 -26.59 -15.53 -4.18
N GLU A 170 -27.27 -14.77 -5.03
CA GLU A 170 -27.90 -15.26 -6.26
C GLU A 170 -26.91 -15.41 -7.44
N PHE A 171 -25.66 -14.95 -7.27
CA PHE A 171 -24.67 -14.96 -8.33
C PHE A 171 -23.76 -16.18 -8.22
N GLY A 172 -23.69 -16.95 -9.31
CA GLY A 172 -22.69 -18.00 -9.50
C GLY A 172 -21.52 -17.47 -10.31
N PHE A 173 -20.29 -17.73 -9.83
CA PHE A 173 -19.07 -17.26 -10.47
C PHE A 173 -18.57 -18.25 -11.52
N TYR A 174 -18.05 -17.71 -12.62
CA TYR A 174 -17.34 -18.50 -13.61
C TYR A 174 -15.91 -18.73 -13.16
N SER A 175 -15.46 -19.98 -13.19
CA SER A 175 -14.07 -20.35 -12.87
C SER A 175 -13.06 -19.59 -13.75
N GLY A 176 -13.34 -19.46 -15.04
CA GLY A 176 -12.52 -18.67 -15.97
C GLY A 176 -12.48 -17.18 -15.65
N GLY A 177 -13.60 -16.63 -15.16
CA GLY A 177 -13.68 -15.24 -14.71
C GLY A 177 -12.84 -14.98 -13.46
N LEU A 178 -12.94 -15.85 -12.46
CA LEU A 178 -12.10 -15.80 -11.26
C LEU A 178 -10.62 -15.96 -11.58
N ALA A 179 -10.26 -16.93 -12.42
CA ALA A 179 -8.87 -17.16 -12.83
C ALA A 179 -8.29 -15.94 -13.57
N ALA A 180 -9.06 -15.34 -14.47
CA ALA A 180 -8.63 -14.15 -15.20
C ALA A 180 -8.51 -12.92 -14.29
N GLY A 181 -9.41 -12.75 -13.30
CA GLY A 181 -9.29 -11.69 -12.29
C GLY A 181 -8.06 -11.86 -11.39
N THR A 182 -7.79 -13.09 -10.93
CA THR A 182 -6.58 -13.41 -10.15
C THR A 182 -5.32 -13.15 -10.96
N ALA A 183 -5.31 -13.48 -12.25
CA ALA A 183 -4.21 -13.15 -13.14
C ALA A 183 -4.03 -11.64 -13.29
N ALA A 184 -5.10 -10.86 -13.44
CA ALA A 184 -5.03 -9.40 -13.52
C ALA A 184 -4.46 -8.74 -12.23
N LEU A 185 -4.62 -9.40 -11.08
CA LEU A 185 -4.06 -8.99 -9.78
C LEU A 185 -2.72 -9.66 -9.44
N SER A 186 -2.09 -10.36 -10.38
CA SER A 186 -0.78 -10.99 -10.18
C SER A 186 0.34 -9.94 -10.04
N ALA A 187 1.46 -10.34 -9.43
CA ALA A 187 2.61 -9.44 -9.27
C ALA A 187 3.19 -9.01 -10.63
N GLU A 188 3.13 -9.90 -11.61
CA GLU A 188 3.58 -9.67 -12.98
C GLU A 188 2.73 -8.59 -13.67
N ASN A 189 1.40 -8.70 -13.59
CA ASN A 189 0.49 -7.72 -14.20
C ASN A 189 0.39 -6.41 -13.40
N ALA A 190 0.66 -6.45 -12.10
CA ALA A 190 0.83 -5.25 -11.28
C ALA A 190 2.24 -4.63 -11.44
N SER A 191 3.17 -5.28 -12.15
CA SER A 191 4.53 -4.79 -12.33
C SER A 191 4.52 -3.52 -13.18
N GLY A 192 5.14 -2.46 -12.64
CA GLY A 192 5.13 -1.13 -13.26
C GLY A 192 3.81 -0.37 -13.12
N ALA A 193 2.76 -0.94 -12.53
CA ALA A 193 1.56 -0.18 -12.22
C ALA A 193 1.88 0.94 -11.22
N ASP A 194 1.35 2.12 -11.48
CA ASP A 194 1.43 3.26 -10.57
C ASP A 194 0.43 3.06 -9.40
N VAL A 195 -0.71 2.44 -9.68
CA VAL A 195 -1.77 2.14 -8.71
C VAL A 195 -2.55 0.89 -9.12
N VAL A 196 -2.95 0.08 -8.14
CA VAL A 196 -3.75 -1.13 -8.37
C VAL A 196 -5.14 -0.96 -7.77
N PHE A 197 -6.18 -1.24 -8.56
CA PHE A 197 -7.56 -1.20 -8.11
C PHE A 197 -8.12 -2.61 -7.88
N VAL A 198 -8.92 -2.77 -6.83
CA VAL A 198 -9.66 -4.00 -6.54
C VAL A 198 -11.13 -3.65 -6.24
N ASP A 199 -11.99 -3.88 -7.21
CA ASP A 199 -13.44 -3.67 -7.10
C ASP A 199 -14.18 -5.00 -7.34
N GLU A 200 -14.97 -5.55 -6.42
CA GLU A 200 -15.33 -5.08 -5.06
C GLU A 200 -14.82 -6.09 -4.01
N ILE A 201 -14.45 -5.61 -2.82
CA ILE A 201 -14.18 -6.43 -1.63
C ILE A 201 -15.49 -6.67 -0.89
N GLY A 202 -15.94 -7.92 -0.86
CA GLY A 202 -17.21 -8.33 -0.28
C GLY A 202 -17.08 -9.43 0.76
N PHE A 203 -18.19 -10.13 0.99
CA PHE A 203 -18.22 -11.28 1.90
C PHE A 203 -17.29 -12.41 1.46
N LEU A 204 -17.19 -12.66 0.15
CA LEU A 204 -16.33 -13.69 -0.41
C LEU A 204 -14.86 -13.47 0.00
N GLU A 205 -14.38 -12.22 -0.11
CA GLU A 205 -13.03 -11.84 0.29
C GLU A 205 -12.85 -11.83 1.82
N LEU A 206 -13.86 -11.41 2.57
CA LEU A 206 -13.85 -11.47 4.04
C LEU A 206 -13.78 -12.91 4.58
N GLU A 207 -14.22 -13.89 3.79
CA GLU A 207 -14.13 -15.33 4.09
C GLU A 207 -12.84 -15.98 3.56
N GLY A 208 -11.92 -15.18 3.01
CA GLY A 208 -10.63 -15.65 2.46
C GLY A 208 -10.72 -16.17 1.01
N GLY A 209 -11.89 -16.11 0.38
CA GLY A 209 -12.09 -16.48 -1.02
C GLY A 209 -11.86 -15.31 -1.98
N GLY A 210 -12.21 -15.54 -3.25
CA GLY A 210 -12.21 -14.49 -4.28
C GLY A 210 -10.84 -13.82 -4.42
N TRP A 211 -10.81 -12.51 -4.20
CA TRP A 211 -9.60 -11.70 -4.33
C TRP A 211 -8.72 -11.64 -3.08
N ALA A 212 -9.13 -12.22 -1.95
CA ALA A 212 -8.44 -12.04 -0.67
C ALA A 212 -6.94 -12.39 -0.71
N PRO A 213 -6.49 -13.52 -1.28
CA PRO A 213 -5.06 -13.84 -1.36
C PRO A 213 -4.28 -12.84 -2.23
N ALA A 214 -4.91 -12.29 -3.26
CA ALA A 214 -4.28 -11.27 -4.10
C ALA A 214 -4.22 -9.92 -3.38
N LEU A 215 -5.29 -9.54 -2.67
CA LEU A 215 -5.35 -8.33 -1.85
C LEU A 215 -4.27 -8.34 -0.77
N GLU A 216 -4.08 -9.44 -0.05
CA GLU A 216 -3.05 -9.55 0.99
C GLU A 216 -1.63 -9.32 0.45
N ARG A 217 -1.33 -9.84 -0.75
CA ARG A 217 -0.05 -9.57 -1.42
C ARG A 217 0.09 -8.11 -1.82
N LEU A 218 -0.98 -7.50 -2.35
CA LEU A 218 -0.98 -6.09 -2.74
C LEU A 218 -0.79 -5.17 -1.53
N LEU A 219 -1.46 -5.46 -0.41
CA LEU A 219 -1.34 -4.74 0.86
C LEU A 219 0.02 -4.92 1.55
N SER A 220 0.80 -5.90 1.12
CA SER A 220 2.18 -6.12 1.59
C SER A 220 3.22 -5.51 0.63
N SER A 221 2.77 -4.82 -0.43
CA SER A 221 3.64 -4.17 -1.41
C SER A 221 3.80 -2.67 -1.12
N SER A 222 4.75 -1.99 -1.75
CA SER A 222 4.92 -0.53 -1.63
C SER A 222 4.00 0.29 -2.55
N ARG A 223 3.16 -0.36 -3.38
CA ARG A 223 2.37 0.31 -4.42
C ARG A 223 1.01 0.76 -3.90
N PRO A 224 0.55 1.99 -4.17
CA PRO A 224 -0.77 2.44 -3.78
C PRO A 224 -1.88 1.49 -4.26
N VAL A 225 -2.81 1.16 -3.34
CA VAL A 225 -3.93 0.26 -3.60
C VAL A 225 -5.24 0.99 -3.39
N VAL A 226 -6.15 0.88 -4.35
CA VAL A 226 -7.52 1.38 -4.24
C VAL A 226 -8.45 0.19 -4.12
N ILE A 227 -9.18 0.08 -3.01
CA ILE A 227 -10.19 -0.96 -2.82
C ILE A 227 -11.59 -0.37 -2.81
N VAL A 228 -12.54 -1.10 -3.39
CA VAL A 228 -13.96 -0.73 -3.33
C VAL A 228 -14.64 -1.61 -2.29
N VAL A 229 -15.41 -0.99 -1.40
CA VAL A 229 -16.09 -1.69 -0.30
C VAL A 229 -17.50 -1.13 -0.12
N ARG A 230 -18.49 -2.00 0.07
CA ARG A 230 -19.84 -1.54 0.46
C ARG A 230 -19.81 -0.86 1.82
N ASP A 231 -20.58 0.20 1.98
CA ASP A 231 -20.69 0.97 3.21
C ASP A 231 -20.89 0.09 4.46
N TYR A 232 -21.81 -0.87 4.41
CA TYR A 232 -22.10 -1.76 5.54
C TYR A 232 -21.00 -2.81 5.82
N LEU A 233 -20.04 -3.00 4.91
CA LEU A 233 -18.88 -3.88 5.10
C LEU A 233 -17.62 -3.13 5.52
N LEU A 234 -17.60 -1.81 5.41
CA LEU A 234 -16.42 -0.98 5.62
C LEU A 234 -15.72 -1.28 6.95
N VAL A 235 -16.46 -1.29 8.06
CA VAL A 235 -15.90 -1.54 9.40
C VAL A 235 -15.24 -2.92 9.49
N ARG A 236 -15.86 -3.94 8.87
CA ARG A 236 -15.32 -5.30 8.87
C ARG A 236 -14.05 -5.40 8.03
N VAL A 237 -14.02 -4.75 6.86
CA VAL A 237 -12.84 -4.73 5.98
C VAL A 237 -11.68 -3.98 6.65
N LEU A 238 -11.95 -2.82 7.27
CA LEU A 238 -10.94 -2.08 8.02
C LEU A 238 -10.30 -2.94 9.12
N ALA A 239 -11.11 -3.66 9.90
CA ALA A 239 -10.63 -4.52 10.98
C ALA A 239 -9.85 -5.74 10.46
N GLN A 240 -10.36 -6.42 9.42
CA GLN A 240 -9.75 -7.65 8.90
C GLN A 240 -8.32 -7.44 8.38
N TRP A 241 -8.07 -6.34 7.68
CA TRP A 241 -6.76 -6.05 7.07
C TRP A 241 -5.98 -4.93 7.79
N GLY A 242 -6.46 -4.46 8.95
CA GLY A 242 -5.78 -3.43 9.75
C GLY A 242 -5.64 -2.09 9.03
N LEU A 243 -6.62 -1.70 8.22
CA LEU A 243 -6.55 -0.54 7.32
C LEU A 243 -6.93 0.78 8.00
N HIS A 244 -6.58 0.96 9.27
CA HIS A 244 -7.00 2.11 10.09
C HIS A 244 -6.53 3.48 9.56
N SER A 245 -5.44 3.49 8.79
CA SER A 245 -4.87 4.70 8.18
C SER A 245 -5.32 4.91 6.73
N ALA A 246 -6.21 4.06 6.20
CA ALA A 246 -6.69 4.20 4.84
C ALA A 246 -7.56 5.45 4.67
N ALA A 247 -7.39 6.16 3.56
CA ALA A 247 -8.24 7.29 3.24
C ALA A 247 -9.55 6.80 2.64
N ILE A 248 -10.68 7.30 3.14
CA ILE A 248 -12.02 6.82 2.81
C ILE A 248 -12.76 7.87 1.98
N LEU A 249 -13.33 7.45 0.86
CA LEU A 249 -14.11 8.28 -0.05
C LEU A 249 -15.50 7.72 -0.24
N HIS A 250 -16.51 8.57 -0.10
CA HIS A 250 -17.91 8.19 -0.33
C HIS A 250 -18.33 8.49 -1.76
N ALA A 251 -18.57 7.44 -2.55
CA ALA A 251 -19.10 7.55 -3.89
C ALA A 251 -20.46 8.28 -3.87
N GLY A 252 -20.68 9.14 -4.87
CA GLY A 252 -21.86 10.02 -4.95
C GLY A 252 -21.75 11.30 -4.11
N LYS A 253 -20.83 11.39 -3.13
CA LYS A 253 -20.57 12.62 -2.36
C LYS A 253 -19.27 13.30 -2.77
N THR A 254 -18.30 12.53 -3.26
CA THR A 254 -16.99 13.07 -3.65
C THR A 254 -16.85 13.10 -5.17
N SER A 255 -16.37 14.23 -5.69
CA SER A 255 -16.10 14.38 -7.13
C SER A 255 -14.87 13.55 -7.54
N SER A 256 -14.83 13.13 -8.80
CA SER A 256 -13.66 12.47 -9.39
C SER A 256 -12.40 13.33 -9.31
N ALA A 257 -12.54 14.67 -9.32
CA ALA A 257 -11.43 15.60 -9.15
C ALA A 257 -10.78 15.49 -7.76
N ALA A 258 -11.58 15.45 -6.69
CA ALA A 258 -11.06 15.31 -5.32
C ALA A 258 -10.38 13.94 -5.11
N ALA A 259 -10.95 12.87 -5.69
CA ALA A 259 -10.33 11.54 -5.68
C ALA A 259 -8.99 11.51 -6.42
N MET A 260 -8.90 12.17 -7.58
CA MET A 260 -7.65 12.29 -8.34
C MET A 260 -6.57 13.07 -7.61
N GLU A 261 -6.94 14.11 -6.85
CA GLU A 261 -5.97 14.88 -6.08
C GLU A 261 -5.31 14.04 -4.99
N TRP A 262 -6.09 13.22 -4.28
CA TRP A 262 -5.53 12.27 -3.32
C TRP A 262 -4.54 11.30 -3.99
N LEU A 263 -4.92 10.74 -5.13
CA LEU A 263 -4.05 9.82 -5.88
C LEU A 263 -2.75 10.52 -6.31
N ARG A 264 -2.81 11.76 -6.78
CA ARG A 264 -1.61 12.52 -7.17
C ARG A 264 -0.62 12.69 -6.03
N CYS A 265 -1.08 13.05 -4.83
CA CYS A 265 -0.21 13.23 -3.65
C CYS A 265 0.57 11.97 -3.28
N HIS A 266 0.01 10.79 -3.54
CA HIS A 266 0.62 9.50 -3.17
C HIS A 266 1.36 8.82 -4.32
N LEU A 267 1.05 9.19 -5.58
CA LEU A 267 1.74 8.69 -6.77
C LEU A 267 3.05 9.45 -7.07
N ASN A 268 3.17 10.69 -6.61
CA ASN A 268 4.36 11.52 -6.72
C ASN A 268 4.57 12.24 -5.38
N PRO A 269 5.17 11.58 -4.36
CA PRO A 269 5.52 12.29 -3.14
C PRO A 269 6.52 13.43 -3.46
N PRO A 270 6.43 14.57 -2.77
CA PRO A 270 7.27 15.75 -3.01
C PRO A 270 8.76 15.51 -2.80
#